data_AF-K2D5W7-F1
#
_entry.id   AF-K2D5W7-F1
#
_cell.length_a   1.000
_cell.length_b   1.000
_cell.length_c   1.000
_cell.angle_alpha   90.00
_cell.angle_beta   90.00
_cell.angle_gamma   90.00
#
_symmetry.space_group_name_H-M   'P 1'
#
loop_
_entity.id
_entity.type
_entity.pdbx_description
1 polymer ?
#
loop_
_entity_poly.entity_id
_entity_poly.type
_entity_poly.pdbx_seq_one_letter_code
_entity_poly.pdbx_strand_id
1 'polypeptide(L)'
;MYLLTKDHGINDVFCVLDDRLQPSLKRIGIPLQRIGKKSVYQGLTTPYLIHVNELEEVMREKSPALMKFISDGTMAKQGENYKYSPH
;
A
#
# COMPACT_ATOMS: atom_id res chain seq x y z
N MET A 1 -5.21 6.13 1.29
CA MET A 1 -4.60 5.44 2.43
C MET A 1 -3.26 6.07 2.78
N TYR A 2 -2.28 6.10 1.88
CA TYR A 2 -0.96 6.74 2.10
C TYR A 2 -1.03 8.18 2.66
N LEU A 3 -1.82 9.08 2.06
CA LEU A 3 -1.96 10.46 2.54
C LEU A 3 -2.49 10.54 3.97
N LEU A 4 -3.45 9.69 4.31
CA LEU A 4 -4.02 9.60 5.67
C LEU A 4 -2.99 9.04 6.66
N THR A 5 -2.22 8.04 6.23
CA THR A 5 -1.10 7.46 7.00
C THR A 5 -0.07 8.53 7.35
N LYS A 6 0.28 9.42 6.41
CA LYS A 6 1.24 10.51 6.64
C LYS A 6 0.69 11.60 7.53
N ASP A 7 -0.54 12.03 7.28
CA ASP A 7 -1.21 13.07 8.07
C ASP A 7 -1.30 12.72 9.55
N HIS A 8 -1.49 11.43 9.86
CA HIS A 8 -1.60 10.93 11.24
C HIS A 8 -0.26 10.46 11.83
N GLY A 9 0.86 10.65 11.14
CA GLY A 9 2.18 10.21 11.62
C GLY A 9 2.30 8.70 11.81
N ILE A 10 1.52 7.91 11.05
CA ILE A 10 1.58 6.45 11.10
C ILE A 10 2.86 5.99 10.39
N ASN A 11 3.72 5.30 11.12
CA ASN A 11 4.99 4.80 10.58
C ASN A 11 4.91 3.39 10.02
N ASP A 12 3.89 2.64 10.46
CA ASP A 12 3.77 1.21 10.26
C ASP A 12 2.38 0.84 9.75
N VAL A 13 2.33 0.12 8.65
CA VAL A 13 1.09 -0.37 8.05
C VAL A 13 1.09 -1.89 8.02
N PHE A 14 0.05 -2.47 8.61
CA PHE A 14 -0.20 -3.90 8.58
C PHE A 14 -1.08 -4.24 7.38
N CYS A 15 -0.67 -5.23 6.58
CA CYS A 15 -1.47 -5.69 5.45
C CYS A 15 -1.41 -7.21 5.29
N VAL A 16 -2.45 -7.78 4.68
CA VAL A 16 -2.47 -9.19 4.26
C VAL A 16 -2.45 -9.19 2.74
N LEU A 17 -1.44 -9.83 2.16
CA LEU A 17 -1.22 -9.85 0.71
C LEU A 17 -1.43 -11.25 0.16
N ASP A 18 -1.99 -11.32 -1.05
CA ASP A 18 -2.03 -12.55 -1.85
C ASP A 18 -0.61 -12.91 -2.29
N ASP A 19 -0.23 -14.17 -2.10
CA ASP A 19 1.11 -14.68 -2.45
C ASP A 19 1.43 -14.51 -3.95
N ARG A 20 0.43 -14.42 -4.82
CA ARG A 20 0.59 -14.16 -6.26
C ARG A 20 1.19 -12.78 -6.56
N LEU A 21 1.02 -11.81 -5.65
CA LEU A 21 1.58 -10.46 -5.80
C LEU A 21 3.05 -10.39 -5.36
N GLN A 22 3.52 -11.33 -4.53
CA GLN A 22 4.87 -11.28 -3.98
C GLN A 22 5.98 -11.22 -5.03
N PRO A 23 5.96 -11.99 -6.14
CA PRO A 23 7.02 -11.91 -7.16
C PRO A 23 7.14 -10.51 -7.77
N SER A 24 6.01 -9.86 -8.04
CA SER A 24 5.98 -8.51 -8.61
C SER A 24 6.48 -7.47 -7.60
N LEU A 25 6.02 -7.56 -6.34
CA LEU A 25 6.45 -6.63 -5.28
C LEU A 25 7.94 -6.78 -4.97
N LYS A 26 8.47 -8.01 -4.94
CA LYS A 26 9.90 -8.29 -4.81
C LYS A 26 10.71 -7.75 -5.98
N ARG A 27 10.21 -7.87 -7.21
CA ARG A 27 10.88 -7.34 -8.41
C ARG A 27 11.00 -5.82 -8.38
N ILE A 28 9.96 -5.14 -7.89
CA ILE A 28 9.96 -3.68 -7.72
C ILE A 28 10.90 -3.26 -6.57
N GLY A 29 11.14 -4.16 -5.61
CA GLY A 29 12.00 -3.91 -4.45
C GLY A 29 11.22 -3.32 -3.27
N ILE A 30 9.90 -3.53 -3.21
CA ILE A 30 9.06 -3.05 -2.10
C ILE A 30 9.50 -3.73 -0.79
N PRO A 31 9.82 -2.97 0.27
CA PRO A 31 10.25 -3.52 1.54
C PRO A 31 9.04 -4.08 2.28
N LEU A 32 8.94 -5.41 2.33
CA LEU A 32 7.84 -6.13 2.98
C LEU A 32 8.41 -7.02 4.09
N GLN A 33 8.14 -6.68 5.35
CA GLN A 33 8.52 -7.52 6.47
C GLN A 33 7.40 -8.51 6.78
N ARG A 34 7.68 -9.81 6.63
CA ARG A 34 6.70 -10.84 6.99
C ARG A 34 6.55 -10.90 8.51
N ILE A 35 5.31 -10.87 9.00
CA ILE A 35 5.00 -10.86 10.45
C ILE A 35 4.22 -12.07 10.94
N GLY A 36 3.89 -13.02 10.04
CA GLY A 36 3.09 -14.18 10.42
C GLY A 36 3.15 -15.34 9.44
N LYS A 37 2.50 -16.43 9.85
CA LYS A 37 2.38 -17.63 9.04
C LYS A 37 1.48 -17.37 7.83
N LYS A 38 1.68 -18.16 6.78
CA LYS A 38 0.77 -18.13 5.64
C LYS A 38 -0.58 -18.65 6.09
N SER A 39 -1.64 -18.08 5.53
CA SER A 39 -3.00 -18.54 5.73
C SER A 39 -3.60 -18.93 4.39
N VAL A 40 -4.51 -19.90 4.42
CA VAL A 40 -5.35 -20.23 3.26
C VAL A 40 -6.73 -19.67 3.55
N TYR A 41 -6.91 -18.38 3.25
CA TYR A 41 -8.19 -17.68 3.39
C TYR A 41 -8.42 -16.88 2.11
N GLN A 42 -9.42 -17.31 1.31
CA GLN A 42 -9.69 -16.78 -0.03
C GLN A 42 -8.50 -16.85 -1.00
N GLY A 43 -7.59 -17.80 -0.77
CA GLY A 43 -6.31 -17.93 -1.48
C GLY A 43 -5.15 -18.06 -0.50
N LEU A 44 -3.95 -18.25 -1.03
CA LEU A 44 -2.74 -18.26 -0.21
C LEU A 44 -2.35 -16.80 0.10
N THR A 45 -2.44 -16.44 1.37
CA THR A 45 -2.16 -15.07 1.82
C THR A 45 -1.10 -15.07 2.92
N THR A 46 -0.36 -13.97 3.00
CA THR A 46 0.70 -13.79 4.00
C THR A 46 0.57 -12.39 4.62
N PRO A 47 0.61 -12.27 5.97
CA PRO A 47 0.60 -10.97 6.64
C PRO A 47 1.99 -10.33 6.63
N TYR A 48 2.00 -9.03 6.36
CA TYR A 48 3.18 -8.18 6.26
C TYR A 48 3.03 -6.90 7.08
N LEU A 49 4.18 -6.40 7.53
CA LEU A 49 4.40 -5.06 8.03
C LEU A 49 5.14 -4.27 6.94
N ILE A 50 4.69 -3.05 6.74
CA ILE A 50 5.30 -2.09 5.82
C ILE A 50 5.68 -0.86 6.61
N HIS A 51 6.97 -0.54 6.62
CA HIS A 51 7.48 0.72 7.13
C HIS A 51 7.25 1.81 6.08
N VAL A 52 6.48 2.83 6.44
CA VAL A 52 6.03 3.88 5.52
C VAL A 52 7.22 4.67 4.96
N ASN A 53 8.22 4.94 5.80
CA ASN A 53 9.43 5.67 5.38
C ASN A 53 10.24 4.87 4.35
N GLU A 54 10.46 3.58 4.58
CA GLU A 54 11.20 2.72 3.64
C GLU A 54 10.45 2.56 2.31
N LEU A 55 9.12 2.39 2.38
CA LEU A 55 8.27 2.33 1.19
C LEU A 55 8.41 3.61 0.36
N GLU A 56 8.42 4.77 1.01
CA GLU A 56 8.57 6.05 0.33
C GLU A 56 9.92 6.21 -0.36
N GLU A 57 11.00 5.83 0.30
CA GLU A 57 12.34 5.90 -0.29
C GLU A 57 12.38 5.07 -1.58
N VAL A 58 11.93 3.82 -1.51
CA VAL A 58 11.88 2.94 -2.68
C VAL A 58 10.99 3.52 -3.78
N MET A 59 9.83 4.05 -3.42
CA MET A 59 8.90 4.57 -4.42
C MET A 59 9.39 5.88 -5.03
N ARG A 60 10.10 6.75 -4.29
CA ARG A 60 10.76 7.95 -4.82
C ARG A 60 11.86 7.59 -5.81
N GLU A 61 12.60 6.51 -5.56
CA GLU A 61 13.66 6.06 -6.45
C GLU A 61 13.12 5.34 -7.70
N LYS A 62 12.19 4.41 -7.51
CA LYS A 62 11.71 3.51 -8.57
C LYS A 62 10.62 4.14 -9.43
N SER A 63 9.78 4.99 -8.86
CA SER A 63 8.68 5.61 -9.59
C SER A 63 8.29 6.98 -8.99
N PRO A 64 9.12 8.02 -9.23
CA PRO A 64 8.82 9.38 -8.79
C PRO A 64 7.44 9.87 -9.26
N ALA A 65 7.02 9.46 -10.46
CA ALA A 65 5.71 9.80 -11.02
C ALA A 65 4.55 9.17 -10.21
N LEU A 66 4.71 7.92 -9.77
CA LEU A 66 3.70 7.26 -8.93
C LEU A 66 3.68 7.86 -7.53
N MET A 67 4.85 8.22 -6.97
CA MET A 67 4.91 8.97 -5.72
C MET A 67 4.22 10.32 -5.82
N LYS A 68 4.48 11.06 -6.90
CA LYS A 68 3.79 12.32 -7.17
C LYS A 68 2.28 12.09 -7.29
N PHE A 69 1.83 11.09 -8.05
CA PHE A 69 0.40 10.76 -8.18
C PHE A 69 -0.27 10.43 -6.84
N ILE A 70 0.38 9.66 -5.98
CA ILE A 70 -0.17 9.27 -4.66
C ILE A 70 -0.10 10.45 -3.67
N SER A 71 0.92 11.31 -3.77
CA SER A 71 1.18 12.45 -2.88
C SER A 71 0.37 13.70 -3.23
N ASP A 72 0.21 13.98 -4.52
CA ASP A 72 -0.70 15.03 -5.02
C ASP A 72 -2.16 14.66 -4.74
N GLY A 73 -2.40 13.39 -4.40
CA GLY A 73 -3.71 12.84 -4.20
C GLY A 73 -4.52 12.86 -5.49
N THR A 74 -5.62 12.14 -5.47
CA THR A 74 -6.79 12.39 -6.31
C THR A 74 -7.33 13.81 -6.08
N MET A 75 -6.55 14.87 -6.34
CA MET A 75 -6.98 16.28 -6.36
C MET A 75 -7.73 16.65 -7.64
N ALA A 76 -8.39 15.67 -8.25
CA ALA A 76 -9.42 15.86 -9.26
C ALA A 76 -10.70 15.15 -8.81
N LYS A 77 -11.45 15.80 -7.91
CA LYS A 77 -12.92 15.95 -7.93
C LYS A 77 -13.38 16.49 -6.58
N GLN A 78 -13.30 17.81 -6.44
CA GLN A 78 -14.29 18.53 -5.64
C GLN A 78 -15.67 18.18 -6.22
N GLY A 79 -16.54 17.53 -5.45
CA GLY A 79 -17.98 17.67 -5.66
C GLY A 79 -18.88 16.43 -5.79
N GLU A 80 -18.43 15.18 -5.66
CA GLU A 80 -19.38 14.05 -5.70
C GLU A 80 -19.17 13.05 -4.55
N ASN A 81 -20.12 13.06 -3.61
CA ASN A 81 -20.30 12.06 -2.57
C ASN A 81 -20.52 10.68 -3.21
N TYR A 82 -19.51 9.82 -3.19
CA TYR A 82 -19.73 8.40 -3.42
C TYR A 82 -20.41 7.81 -2.18
N LYS A 83 -21.74 7.76 -2.21
CA LYS A 83 -22.50 6.79 -1.42
C LYS A 83 -22.03 5.41 -1.87
N TYR A 84 -21.47 4.62 -0.97
CA TYR A 84 -21.34 3.19 -1.17
C TYR A 84 -22.75 2.63 -1.39
N SER A 85 -23.11 2.30 -2.63
CA SER A 85 -24.28 1.47 -2.91
C SER A 85 -23.93 0.03 -2.55
N PRO A 86 -24.69 -0.63 -1.65
CA PRO A 86 -24.54 -2.06 -1.44
C PRO A 86 -25.29 -2.77 -2.57
N HIS A 87 -24.55 -3.53 -3.37
CA HIS A 87 -25.10 -4.61 -4.19
C HIS A 87 -24.39 -5.90 -3.78
#